data_AF-G8U163-F1
#
_entry.id   AF-G8U163-F1
#
_cell.length_a   1.000
_cell.length_b   1.000
_cell.length_c   1.000
_cell.angle_alpha   90.00
_cell.angle_beta   90.00
_cell.angle_gamma   90.00
#
_symmetry.space_group_name_H-M   'P 1'
#
loop_
_entity.id
_entity.type
_entity.pdbx_description
1 polymer ?
#
loop_
_entity_poly.entity_id
_entity_poly.type
_entity_poly.pdbx_seq_one_letter_code
_entity_poly.pdbx_strand_id
1 'polypeptide(L)'
;MNYAEIDYAVHELQIWFYQQYLVCETSETFVDVDVWATLLGVRPQSIVAAMNHLLHAGVIESHSTAAGIRGYRWIADQMSRSETEESAG
;
A
#
# COMPACT_ATOMS: atom_id res chain seq x y z
N MET A 1 -12.57 -16.09 -4.57
CA MET A 1 -11.52 -15.12 -4.19
C MET A 1 -10.76 -15.74 -3.01
N ASN A 2 -9.43 -15.86 -3.06
CA ASN A 2 -8.64 -16.50 -2.00
C ASN A 2 -8.15 -15.43 -1.02
N TYR A 3 -8.72 -15.40 0.19
CA TYR A 3 -8.37 -14.39 1.20
C TYR A 3 -6.92 -14.47 1.66
N ALA A 4 -6.33 -15.68 1.72
CA ALA A 4 -4.93 -15.83 2.13
C ALA A 4 -3.93 -15.17 1.17
N GLU A 5 -4.19 -15.22 -0.15
CA GLU A 5 -3.36 -14.51 -1.15
C GLU A 5 -3.48 -13.00 -1.02
N ILE A 6 -4.68 -12.50 -0.67
CA ILE A 6 -4.93 -11.07 -0.52
C ILE A 6 -4.23 -10.57 0.74
N ASP A 7 -4.41 -11.24 1.87
CA ASP A 7 -3.79 -10.85 3.14
C ASP A 7 -2.26 -10.86 3.03
N TYR A 8 -1.70 -11.87 2.36
CA TYR A 8 -0.27 -11.93 2.07
C TYR A 8 0.19 -10.75 1.19
N ALA A 9 -0.52 -10.47 0.09
CA ALA A 9 -0.19 -9.35 -0.77
C ALA A 9 -0.34 -7.98 -0.08
N VAL A 10 -1.35 -7.81 0.80
CA VAL A 10 -1.52 -6.61 1.63
C VAL A 10 -0.29 -6.40 2.50
N HIS A 11 0.15 -7.44 3.22
CA HIS A 11 1.32 -7.38 4.09
C HIS A 11 2.59 -6.95 3.33
N GLU A 12 2.89 -7.62 2.23
CA GLU A 12 4.10 -7.35 1.44
C GLU A 12 4.10 -5.95 0.80
N LEU A 13 2.95 -5.54 0.23
CA LEU A 13 2.80 -4.19 -0.34
C LEU A 13 2.92 -3.12 0.73
N GLN A 14 2.33 -3.32 1.92
CA GLN A 14 2.42 -2.37 3.03
C GLN A 14 3.87 -2.17 3.50
N ILE A 15 4.63 -3.26 3.65
CA ILE A 15 6.07 -3.20 3.99
C ILE A 15 6.82 -2.41 2.93
N TRP A 16 6.60 -2.72 1.66
CA TRP A 16 7.31 -2.06 0.56
C TRP A 16 6.99 -0.57 0.48
N PHE A 17 5.72 -0.17 0.58
CA PHE A 17 5.35 1.26 0.58
C PHE A 17 5.99 2.01 1.75
N TYR A 18 6.01 1.41 2.94
CA TYR A 18 6.66 2.01 4.11
C TYR A 18 8.17 2.18 3.90
N GLN A 19 8.83 1.18 3.32
CA GLN A 19 10.25 1.28 2.97
C GLN A 19 10.51 2.37 1.92
N GLN A 20 9.67 2.48 0.89
CA GLN A 20 9.77 3.56 -0.10
C GLN A 20 9.63 4.93 0.56
N TYR A 21 8.71 5.07 1.52
CA TYR A 21 8.53 6.31 2.28
C TYR A 21 9.77 6.67 3.11
N LEU A 22 10.34 5.70 3.85
CA LEU A 22 11.54 5.92 4.65
C LEU A 22 12.76 6.37 3.84
N VAL A 23 12.88 5.90 2.60
CA VAL A 23 14.03 6.23 1.74
C VAL A 23 13.88 7.58 1.05
N CYS A 24 12.66 7.98 0.68
CA CYS A 24 12.44 9.10 -0.23
C CYS A 24 11.60 10.25 0.36
N GLU A 25 11.07 10.12 1.57
CA GLU A 25 10.21 11.08 2.33
C GLU A 25 8.93 11.56 1.61
N THR A 26 8.75 11.26 0.32
CA THR A 26 7.70 11.80 -0.55
C THR A 26 7.30 10.85 -1.70
N SER A 27 7.83 9.63 -1.75
CA SER A 27 7.87 8.80 -2.97
C SER A 27 6.49 8.45 -3.54
N GLU A 28 6.10 9.24 -4.54
CA GLU A 28 5.22 8.78 -5.59
C GLU A 28 5.80 7.49 -6.18
N THR A 29 5.04 6.41 -6.09
CA THR A 29 5.46 5.12 -6.61
C THR A 29 4.33 4.47 -7.40
N PHE A 30 4.71 3.50 -8.23
CA PHE A 30 3.81 2.82 -9.15
C PHE A 30 3.80 1.33 -8.85
N VAL A 31 2.60 0.75 -8.89
CA VAL A 31 2.41 -0.69 -8.71
C VAL A 31 1.97 -1.26 -10.04
N ASP A 32 2.88 -1.99 -10.68
CA ASP A 32 2.55 -2.85 -11.80
C ASP A 32 1.99 -4.17 -11.26
N VAL A 33 0.71 -4.43 -11.57
CA VAL A 33 -0.04 -5.56 -11.03
C VAL A 33 0.58 -6.89 -11.45
N ASP A 34 1.04 -7.01 -12.69
CA ASP A 34 1.55 -8.28 -13.22
C ASP A 34 2.95 -8.58 -12.69
N VAL A 35 3.78 -7.55 -12.51
CA VAL A 35 5.10 -7.68 -11.87
C VAL A 35 4.93 -8.15 -10.43
N TRP A 36 4.06 -7.50 -9.64
CA TRP A 36 3.83 -7.88 -8.25
C TRP A 36 3.20 -9.26 -8.09
N ALA A 37 2.25 -9.61 -8.96
CA ALA A 37 1.65 -10.94 -8.96
C ALA A 37 2.71 -12.03 -9.21
N THR A 38 3.62 -11.78 -10.17
CA THR A 38 4.73 -12.68 -10.48
C THR A 38 5.71 -12.79 -9.32
N LEU A 39 6.11 -11.67 -8.72
CA LEU A 39 7.06 -11.63 -7.60
C LEU A 39 6.54 -12.38 -6.37
N LEU A 40 5.26 -12.20 -6.03
CA LEU A 40 4.65 -12.81 -4.85
C LEU A 40 4.11 -14.22 -5.11
N GLY A 41 4.12 -14.69 -6.36
CA GLY A 41 3.53 -15.98 -6.73
C GLY A 41 2.02 -16.04 -6.50
N VAL A 42 1.32 -14.92 -6.64
CA VAL A 42 -0.13 -14.80 -6.45
C VAL A 42 -0.82 -14.39 -7.75
N ARG A 43 -2.16 -14.41 -7.77
CA ARG A 43 -2.91 -13.95 -8.94
C ARG A 43 -2.95 -12.42 -9.02
N PRO A 44 -2.97 -11.83 -10.24
CA PRO A 44 -3.16 -10.39 -10.45
C PRO A 44 -4.36 -9.79 -9.70
N GLN A 45 -5.47 -10.53 -9.61
CA GLN A 45 -6.66 -10.06 -8.91
C GLN A 45 -6.45 -9.91 -7.40
N SER A 46 -5.53 -10.70 -6.82
CA SER A 46 -5.17 -10.60 -5.39
C SER A 46 -4.37 -9.31 -5.12
N ILE A 47 -3.49 -8.91 -6.06
CA ILE A 47 -2.78 -7.61 -6.00
C ILE A 47 -3.76 -6.44 -6.11
N VAL A 48 -4.70 -6.48 -7.05
CA VAL A 48 -5.72 -5.43 -7.19
C VAL A 48 -6.57 -5.31 -5.93
N ALA A 49 -6.97 -6.43 -5.34
CA ALA A 49 -7.74 -6.44 -4.09
C ALA A 49 -6.92 -5.89 -2.91
N ALA A 50 -5.63 -6.26 -2.81
CA ALA A 50 -4.73 -5.75 -1.79
C ALA A 50 -4.53 -4.23 -1.92
N MET A 51 -4.30 -3.72 -3.13
CA MET A 51 -4.20 -2.28 -3.39
C MET A 51 -5.47 -1.52 -3.01
N ASN A 52 -6.64 -2.06 -3.36
CA ASN A 52 -7.92 -1.48 -2.96
C ASN A 52 -8.08 -1.49 -1.43
N HIS A 53 -7.69 -2.57 -0.75
CA HIS A 53 -7.73 -2.66 0.70
C HIS A 53 -6.88 -1.54 1.35
N LEU A 54 -5.63 -1.38 0.91
CA LEU A 54 -4.71 -0.36 1.43
C LEU A 54 -5.22 1.07 1.18
N LEU A 55 -5.84 1.34 0.03
CA LEU A 55 -6.49 2.62 -0.27
C LEU A 55 -7.68 2.90 0.66
N HIS A 56 -8.57 1.91 0.84
CA HIS A 56 -9.75 2.07 1.70
C HIS A 56 -9.39 2.21 3.17
N ALA A 57 -8.32 1.54 3.61
CA ALA A 57 -7.78 1.66 4.95
C ALA A 57 -7.04 2.99 5.20
N GLY A 58 -6.81 3.80 4.17
CA GLY A 58 -6.06 5.05 4.29
C GLY A 58 -4.58 4.83 4.62
N VAL A 59 -4.01 3.69 4.23
CA VAL A 59 -2.58 3.39 4.38
C VAL A 59 -1.78 4.05 3.25
N ILE A 60 -2.36 4.03 2.05
CA ILE A 60 -1.85 4.72 0.87
C ILE A 60 -2.93 5.59 0.27
N GLU A 61 -2.53 6.61 -0.49
CA GLU A 61 -3.45 7.40 -1.32
C GLU A 61 -3.03 7.37 -2.78
N SER A 62 -4.02 7.46 -3.67
CA SER A 62 -3.79 7.53 -5.11
C SER A 62 -3.74 8.98 -5.59
N HIS A 63 -2.85 9.27 -6.52
CA HIS A 63 -2.82 10.54 -7.25
C HIS A 63 -2.73 10.27 -8.76
N SER A 64 -3.15 11.25 -9.56
CA SER A 64 -3.02 11.21 -11.02
C SER A 64 -1.77 11.95 -11.43
N THR A 65 -0.92 11.30 -12.22
CA THR A 65 0.23 11.97 -12.85
C THR A 65 -0.19 12.72 -14.12
N ALA A 66 0.65 13.64 -14.59
CA ALA A 66 0.43 14.37 -15.85
C ALA A 66 0.32 13.43 -17.08
N ALA A 67 0.87 12.22 -17.01
CA ALA A 67 0.77 11.20 -18.04
C ALA A 67 -0.53 10.36 -17.96
N GLY A 68 -1.43 10.66 -17.01
CA GLY A 68 -2.66 9.89 -16.77
C GLY A 68 -2.43 8.55 -16.05
N ILE A 69 -1.19 8.26 -15.64
CA ILE A 69 -0.85 7.07 -14.86
C ILE A 69 -1.22 7.32 -13.40
N ARG A 70 -1.85 6.32 -12.76
CA ARG A 70 -2.19 6.35 -11.34
C ARG A 70 -0.95 6.00 -10.51
N GLY A 71 -0.47 6.96 -9.72
CA GLY A 71 0.57 6.76 -8.73
C GLY A 71 -0.02 6.60 -7.33
N TYR A 72 0.80 6.11 -6.40
CA TYR A 72 0.44 5.88 -5.01
C TYR A 72 1.51 6.46 -4.09
N ARG A 73 1.12 6.91 -2.90
CA ARG A 73 2.06 7.34 -1.85
C ARG A 73 1.59 6.89 -0.47
N TRP A 74 2.53 6.69 0.44
CA TRP A 74 2.27 6.34 1.84
C TRP A 74 1.67 7.53 2.61
N ILE A 75 0.74 7.25 3.53
CA ILE A 75 0.17 8.26 4.43
C ILE A 75 0.88 8.18 5.80
N ALA A 76 1.79 9.11 6.06
CA ALA A 76 2.62 9.14 7.27
C ALA A 76 1.83 9.36 8.58
N ASP A 77 0.64 9.96 8.51
CA ASP A 77 -0.19 10.32 9.68
C ASP A 77 -0.73 9.12 10.47
N GLN A 78 -0.61 7.90 9.94
CA GLN A 78 -1.02 6.67 10.62
C GLN A 78 -0.21 6.37 11.90
N MET A 79 1.04 6.85 12.01
CA MET A 79 1.86 6.63 13.22
C MET A 79 1.54 7.61 14.36
N SER A 80 1.05 8.81 14.07
CA SER A 80 0.72 9.81 15.10
C SER A 80 -0.55 9.44 15.90
N ARG A 81 -1.46 8.66 15.31
CA ARG A 81 -2.71 8.29 15.98
C ARG A 81 -2.56 7.14 16.97
N SER A 82 -1.63 6.21 16.72
CA SER A 82 -1.36 5.09 17.62
C SER A 82 -0.66 5.49 18.92
N GLU A 83 0.02 6.65 18.97
CA GLU A 83 0.67 7.13 20.20
C GLU A 83 -0.23 8.01 21.09
N THR A 84 -1.42 8.40 20.62
CA THR A 84 -2.29 9.32 21.38
C THR A 84 -3.40 8.61 22.18
N GLU A 85 -3.64 7.31 21.98
CA GLU A 85 -4.69 6.54 22.68
C GLU A 85 -4.20 5.71 23.87
N GLU A 86 -2.90 5.72 24.22
CA GLU A 86 -2.33 5.00 25.38
C GLU A 86 -1.88 5.91 26.55
N SER A 87 -2.32 7.18 26.58
CA SER A 87 -2.01 8.12 27.69
C SER A 87 -3.25 8.66 28.43
N ALA A 88 -4.42 8.04 28.23
CA ALA A 88 -5.67 8.41 28.91
C ALA A 88 -6.34 7.21 29.59
N GLY A 89 -5.56 6.41 30.32
CA GLY A 89 -6.02 5.35 31.22
C GLY A 89 -5.48 5.54 32.63
#